data_AF-A0A9R1Q160-F1
#
_entry.id   AF-A0A9R1Q160-F1
#
_cell.length_a   1.000
_cell.length_b   1.000
_cell.length_c   1.000
_cell.angle_alpha   90.00
_cell.angle_beta   90.00
_cell.angle_gamma   90.00
#
_symmetry.space_group_name_H-M   'P 1'
#
loop_
_entity.id
_entity.type
_entity.pdbx_description
1 polymer ?
#
loop_
_entity_poly.entity_id
_entity_poly.type
_entity_poly.pdbx_seq_one_letter_code
_entity_poly.pdbx_strand_id
1 'polypeptide(L)'
;MATRFFIRLEMGPSLVIRRENVLACAKHYVGGGGTHKGVNEGNTICSQDDLERIHMKPYPDCISQGVATIMASFSQWNGEPLHASHHLLTEVLKDKLSFQGFVVSDWEGIDHLCEPRGSDYRHCIAQAVNAGMDMVMIPFRFEKFLEDLVFLVVETGEIPLSRIDDAVERILRVKFVFGVFEHPFSDPALLDVIGCKEHRLLAREAVRKSLVLLKNGKNRKEPFLPLAKNAKRILIAGTHADNIGYQCGGWTISWHGDSGKITPGTSILEAIQQSVEVETEVVYDECPIDATIEAGKFSYAVVVVGEVPYAQSLGDRTDLSIPFNGSDLITRVASKVPTLVIVISGRPLVIEPQVLEKVDALVATWLPGSEGMRVADCLFGDHDFVGTLPVTWFRYDEQPPINIGGANYDPLFPFGYGLKCSKAIEI
;
A
#
# COMPACT_ATOMS: atom_id res chain seq x y z
N MET A 1 -10.37 1.33 -12.34
CA MET A 1 -10.77 -0.09 -12.37
C MET A 1 -10.66 -0.74 -11.00
N ALA A 2 -9.51 -0.65 -10.30
CA ALA A 2 -9.35 -1.21 -8.94
C ALA A 2 -10.34 -0.63 -7.91
N THR A 3 -10.51 0.69 -7.87
CA THR A 3 -11.43 1.36 -6.91
C THR A 3 -12.89 0.95 -7.10
N ARG A 4 -13.28 0.62 -8.35
CA ARG A 4 -14.62 0.09 -8.63
C ARG A 4 -14.85 -1.30 -8.04
N PHE A 5 -13.82 -2.13 -8.05
CA PHE A 5 -13.92 -3.49 -7.57
C PHE A 5 -14.04 -3.52 -6.05
N PHE A 6 -13.20 -2.78 -5.32
CA PHE A 6 -13.23 -2.76 -3.86
C PHE A 6 -14.52 -2.19 -3.29
N ILE A 7 -15.01 -1.05 -3.79
CA ILE A 7 -16.27 -0.47 -3.28
C ILE A 7 -17.44 -1.43 -3.50
N ARG A 8 -17.53 -2.08 -4.67
CA ARG A 8 -18.58 -3.09 -4.92
C ARG A 8 -18.43 -4.36 -4.11
N LEU A 9 -17.21 -4.76 -3.76
CA LEU A 9 -16.97 -5.91 -2.87
C LEU A 9 -17.44 -5.59 -1.45
N GLU A 10 -17.10 -4.41 -0.94
CA GLU A 10 -17.48 -4.01 0.42
C GLU A 10 -18.98 -3.68 0.52
N MET A 11 -19.58 -3.13 -0.54
CA MET A 11 -20.95 -2.58 -0.51
C MET A 11 -22.01 -3.46 -1.21
N GLY A 12 -21.61 -4.36 -2.11
CA GLY A 12 -22.50 -5.13 -2.98
C GLY A 12 -22.78 -4.48 -4.37
N PRO A 13 -23.26 -5.26 -5.37
CA PRO A 13 -23.52 -4.78 -6.74
C PRO A 13 -24.83 -3.98 -6.89
N SER A 14 -25.63 -3.93 -5.83
CA SER A 14 -26.86 -3.15 -5.69
C SER A 14 -26.82 -2.50 -4.31
N LEU A 15 -27.49 -1.36 -4.10
CA LEU A 15 -27.76 -0.75 -2.77
C LEU A 15 -28.48 -1.68 -1.76
N VAL A 16 -28.64 -2.97 -2.09
CA VAL A 16 -29.07 -4.03 -1.17
C VAL A 16 -27.92 -4.31 -0.21
N ILE A 17 -27.96 -3.59 0.91
CA ILE A 17 -27.00 -3.70 1.99
C ILE A 17 -27.26 -5.01 2.73
N ARG A 18 -26.22 -5.83 2.83
CA ARG A 18 -26.22 -7.06 3.62
C ARG A 18 -25.52 -6.80 4.94
N ARG A 19 -25.97 -7.44 6.01
CA ARG A 19 -25.32 -7.36 7.34
C ARG A 19 -23.85 -7.81 7.32
N GLU A 20 -23.45 -8.57 6.30
CA GLU A 20 -22.11 -9.08 6.06
C GLU A 20 -21.17 -8.05 5.41
N ASN A 21 -21.70 -6.91 4.95
CA ASN A 21 -20.96 -5.85 4.26
C ASN A 21 -20.51 -4.76 5.23
N VAL A 22 -19.50 -3.96 4.84
CA VAL A 22 -19.01 -2.82 5.63
C VAL A 22 -19.08 -1.51 4.86
N LEU A 23 -19.13 -0.41 5.62
CA LEU A 23 -19.07 0.94 5.09
C LEU A 23 -17.68 1.23 4.50
N ALA A 24 -17.60 1.48 3.19
CA ALA A 24 -16.35 1.88 2.54
C ALA A 24 -16.04 3.38 2.73
N CYS A 25 -14.74 3.70 2.77
CA CYS A 25 -14.20 5.06 2.80
C CYS A 25 -13.22 5.28 1.65
N ALA A 26 -13.50 6.24 0.76
CA ALA A 26 -12.53 6.68 -0.22
C ALA A 26 -11.60 7.73 0.39
N LYS A 27 -10.29 7.46 0.40
CA LYS A 27 -9.30 8.30 1.09
C LYS A 27 -7.95 8.39 0.36
N HIS A 28 -7.17 9.45 0.55
CA HIS A 28 -7.53 10.72 1.22
C HIS A 28 -7.83 11.80 0.19
N TYR A 29 -8.91 12.55 0.39
CA TYR A 29 -9.44 13.57 -0.52
C TYR A 29 -8.81 14.94 -0.20
N VAL A 30 -8.06 15.58 -1.09
CA VAL A 30 -7.52 15.05 -2.35
C VAL A 30 -6.12 15.59 -2.59
N GLY A 31 -5.36 14.89 -3.42
CA GLY A 31 -4.01 15.32 -3.81
C GLY A 31 -2.89 14.76 -2.94
N GLY A 32 -3.17 14.04 -1.84
CA GLY A 32 -2.13 13.54 -0.93
C GLY A 32 -1.01 12.71 -1.59
N GLY A 33 -1.26 12.07 -2.75
CA GLY A 33 -0.23 11.37 -3.55
C GLY A 33 0.63 12.27 -4.46
N GLY A 34 0.43 13.58 -4.46
CA GLY A 34 1.09 14.57 -5.32
C GLY A 34 1.87 15.64 -4.55
N THR A 35 2.15 15.41 -3.27
CA THR A 35 2.88 16.37 -2.43
C THR A 35 4.29 16.62 -2.96
N HIS A 36 4.77 17.85 -2.81
CA HIS A 36 6.08 18.26 -3.28
C HIS A 36 7.17 17.36 -2.66
N LYS A 37 8.00 16.75 -3.52
CA LYS A 37 9.04 15.77 -3.14
C LYS A 37 8.53 14.52 -2.40
N GLY A 38 7.22 14.24 -2.45
CA GLY A 38 6.62 13.08 -1.80
C GLY A 38 6.60 13.16 -0.26
N VAL A 39 6.70 14.36 0.31
CA VAL A 39 6.61 14.56 1.77
C VAL A 39 5.18 14.29 2.23
N ASN A 40 4.99 13.38 3.18
CA ASN A 40 3.70 13.07 3.77
C ASN A 40 3.09 14.32 4.42
N GLU A 41 1.77 14.49 4.28
CA GLU A 41 1.02 15.69 4.75
C GLU A 41 1.48 17.02 4.11
N GLY A 42 2.38 16.98 3.13
CA GLY A 42 2.95 18.17 2.50
C GLY A 42 2.00 18.91 1.56
N ASN A 43 2.56 19.87 0.82
CA ASN A 43 1.81 20.68 -0.13
C ASN A 43 1.83 20.07 -1.54
N THR A 44 0.65 19.85 -2.12
CA THR A 44 0.47 19.46 -3.52
C THR A 44 0.41 20.71 -4.38
N ILE A 45 1.43 20.89 -5.23
CA ILE A 45 1.59 22.08 -6.06
C ILE A 45 1.24 21.70 -7.51
N CYS A 46 0.02 22.01 -7.94
CA CYS A 46 -0.45 21.69 -9.28
C CYS A 46 -1.59 22.62 -9.73
N SER A 47 -1.82 22.66 -11.05
CA SER A 47 -2.99 23.34 -11.62
C SER A 47 -4.29 22.64 -11.22
N GLN A 48 -5.42 23.34 -11.31
CA GLN A 48 -6.73 22.71 -11.11
C GLN A 48 -6.96 21.58 -12.12
N ASP A 49 -6.57 21.77 -13.39
CA ASP A 49 -6.70 20.74 -14.42
C ASP A 49 -5.91 19.47 -14.06
N ASP A 50 -4.70 19.60 -13.51
CA ASP A 50 -3.91 18.46 -13.07
C ASP A 50 -4.49 17.81 -11.81
N LEU A 51 -4.99 18.60 -10.86
CA LEU A 51 -5.70 18.09 -9.68
C LEU A 51 -6.91 17.25 -10.10
N GLU A 52 -7.73 17.76 -11.03
CA GLU A 52 -8.91 17.08 -11.54
C GLU A 52 -8.54 15.81 -12.35
N ARG A 53 -7.60 15.94 -13.28
CA ARG A 53 -7.19 14.88 -14.22
C ARG A 53 -6.43 13.74 -13.55
N ILE A 54 -5.63 14.02 -12.53
CA ILE A 54 -4.77 13.04 -11.86
C ILE A 54 -5.38 12.59 -10.54
N HIS A 55 -5.58 13.54 -9.61
CA HIS A 55 -5.84 13.23 -8.21
C HIS A 55 -7.32 13.06 -7.89
N MET A 56 -8.21 13.77 -8.58
CA MET A 56 -9.66 13.60 -8.42
C MET A 56 -10.24 12.49 -9.30
N LYS A 57 -9.51 12.06 -10.34
CA LYS A 57 -9.96 11.05 -11.31
C LYS A 57 -10.68 9.83 -10.71
N PRO A 58 -10.27 9.26 -9.56
CA PRO A 58 -10.97 8.11 -8.98
C PRO A 58 -12.31 8.45 -8.31
N TYR A 59 -12.51 9.67 -7.80
CA TYR A 59 -13.62 9.99 -6.90
C TYR A 59 -15.02 9.97 -7.56
N PRO A 60 -15.23 10.49 -8.78
CA PRO A 60 -16.52 10.35 -9.46
C PRO A 60 -16.94 8.88 -9.61
N ASP A 61 -15.98 8.00 -9.91
CA ASP A 61 -16.21 6.56 -9.99
C ASP A 61 -16.59 5.99 -8.61
N CYS A 62 -15.93 6.39 -7.52
CA CYS A 62 -16.28 5.97 -6.17
C CYS A 62 -17.71 6.38 -5.78
N ILE A 63 -18.06 7.64 -6.06
CA ILE A 63 -19.38 8.22 -5.75
C ILE A 63 -20.47 7.51 -6.55
N SER A 64 -20.25 7.25 -7.84
CA SER A 64 -21.20 6.52 -8.70
C SER A 64 -21.49 5.09 -8.22
N GLN A 65 -20.63 4.54 -7.37
CA GLN A 65 -20.77 3.20 -6.80
C GLN A 65 -21.29 3.21 -5.36
N GLY A 66 -21.67 4.38 -4.85
CA GLY A 66 -22.25 4.52 -3.53
C GLY A 66 -21.23 4.47 -2.41
N VAL A 67 -19.96 4.86 -2.63
CA VAL A 67 -19.07 5.12 -1.49
C VAL A 67 -19.79 6.08 -0.54
N ALA A 68 -19.79 5.75 0.74
CA ALA A 68 -20.65 6.43 1.71
C ALA A 68 -19.87 7.36 2.64
N THR A 69 -18.54 7.21 2.68
CA THR A 69 -17.65 8.15 3.38
C THR A 69 -16.46 8.54 2.53
N ILE A 70 -16.01 9.79 2.71
CA ILE A 70 -14.78 10.30 2.10
C ILE A 70 -13.97 10.95 3.20
N MET A 71 -12.70 10.56 3.34
CA MET A 71 -11.81 11.13 4.35
C MET A 71 -10.95 12.23 3.75
N ALA A 72 -10.94 13.41 4.37
CA ALA A 72 -10.11 14.53 3.94
C ALA A 72 -8.62 14.26 4.21
N SER A 73 -7.76 14.67 3.28
CA SER A 73 -6.29 14.54 3.36
C SER A 73 -5.68 15.57 4.30
N PHE A 74 -4.64 15.18 5.04
CA PHE A 74 -3.79 16.14 5.76
C PHE A 74 -3.07 17.14 4.85
N SER A 75 -2.87 16.77 3.59
CA SER A 75 -2.11 17.58 2.64
C SER A 75 -2.71 18.96 2.42
N GLN A 76 -1.93 19.83 1.81
CA GLN A 76 -2.39 21.11 1.26
C GLN A 76 -2.52 21.03 -0.26
N TRP A 77 -3.35 21.89 -0.85
CA TRP A 77 -3.35 22.17 -2.29
C TRP A 77 -2.99 23.64 -2.52
N ASN A 78 -1.87 23.89 -3.19
CA ASN A 78 -1.33 25.23 -3.43
C ASN A 78 -1.25 26.10 -2.15
N GLY A 79 -0.97 25.48 -1.00
CA GLY A 79 -0.83 26.12 0.30
C GLY A 79 -2.10 26.16 1.15
N GLU A 80 -3.27 25.80 0.61
CA GLU A 80 -4.53 25.73 1.35
C GLU A 80 -4.71 24.35 2.00
N PRO A 81 -4.89 24.25 3.32
CA PRO A 81 -5.15 22.97 4.00
C PRO A 81 -6.47 22.33 3.55
N LEU A 82 -6.42 21.05 3.18
CA LEU A 82 -7.60 20.33 2.69
C LEU A 82 -8.72 20.24 3.74
N HIS A 83 -8.40 20.10 5.03
CA HIS A 83 -9.39 20.08 6.12
C HIS A 83 -10.15 21.39 6.29
N ALA A 84 -9.66 22.52 5.75
CA ALA A 84 -10.32 23.83 5.80
C ALA A 84 -10.80 24.34 4.42
N SER A 85 -10.69 23.54 3.37
CA SER A 85 -11.00 24.01 2.01
C SER A 85 -12.49 23.88 1.68
N HIS A 86 -13.23 25.00 1.82
CA HIS A 86 -14.64 25.06 1.43
C HIS A 86 -14.85 24.76 -0.06
N HIS A 87 -13.95 25.28 -0.90
CA HIS A 87 -13.98 25.03 -2.33
C HIS A 87 -13.92 23.53 -2.64
N LEU A 88 -12.97 22.80 -2.06
CA LEU A 88 -12.79 21.38 -2.38
C LEU A 88 -13.82 20.47 -1.69
N LEU A 89 -14.13 20.72 -0.42
CA LEU A 89 -15.00 19.85 0.39
C LEU A 89 -16.49 20.10 0.15
N THR A 90 -16.90 21.34 -0.15
CA THR A 90 -18.31 21.67 -0.39
C THR A 90 -18.57 21.90 -1.88
N GLU A 91 -17.99 22.93 -2.48
CA GLU A 91 -18.34 23.34 -3.85
C GLU A 91 -17.99 22.25 -4.89
N VAL A 92 -16.86 21.58 -4.72
CA VAL A 92 -16.44 20.50 -5.62
C VAL A 92 -17.05 19.17 -5.19
N LEU A 93 -16.79 18.71 -3.96
CA LEU A 93 -17.18 17.35 -3.58
C LEU A 93 -18.69 17.18 -3.38
N LYS A 94 -19.32 18.06 -2.58
CA LYS A 94 -20.74 17.94 -2.26
C LYS A 94 -21.61 18.46 -3.41
N ASP A 95 -21.26 19.59 -4.00
CA ASP A 95 -22.11 20.23 -5.00
C ASP A 95 -21.81 19.72 -6.42
N LYS A 96 -20.61 19.98 -6.96
CA LYS A 96 -20.24 19.58 -8.34
C LYS A 96 -20.24 18.07 -8.54
N LEU A 97 -19.73 17.28 -7.60
CA LEU A 97 -19.72 15.81 -7.67
C LEU A 97 -20.95 15.16 -7.03
N SER A 98 -21.85 15.95 -6.44
CA SER A 98 -23.11 15.49 -5.86
C SER A 98 -22.95 14.40 -4.79
N PHE A 99 -21.84 14.40 -4.04
CA PHE A 99 -21.61 13.42 -2.99
C PHE A 99 -22.67 13.51 -1.88
N GLN A 100 -23.37 12.41 -1.63
CA GLN A 100 -24.49 12.33 -0.66
C GLN A 100 -24.14 11.63 0.65
N GLY A 101 -22.93 11.09 0.78
CA GLY A 101 -22.42 10.55 2.04
C GLY A 101 -21.92 11.65 2.97
N PHE A 102 -21.12 11.28 3.96
CA PHE A 102 -20.49 12.23 4.88
C PHE A 102 -18.96 12.29 4.73
N VAL A 103 -18.41 13.49 4.91
CA VAL A 103 -16.97 13.78 4.91
C VAL A 103 -16.44 13.63 6.33
N VAL A 104 -15.38 12.83 6.49
CA VAL A 104 -14.71 12.61 7.79
C VAL A 104 -13.30 13.19 7.78
N SER A 105 -12.84 13.75 8.89
CA SER A 105 -11.45 14.18 9.01
C SER A 105 -10.53 12.96 9.11
N ASP A 106 -9.24 13.18 8.91
CA ASP A 106 -8.22 12.22 9.32
C ASP A 106 -7.98 12.38 10.84
N TRP A 107 -7.18 11.48 11.41
CA TRP A 107 -6.82 11.45 12.83
C TRP A 107 -6.21 12.78 13.29
N GLU A 108 -6.91 13.53 14.16
CA GLU A 108 -6.46 14.87 14.59
C GLU A 108 -6.22 15.84 13.41
N GLY A 109 -6.84 15.59 12.25
CA GLY A 109 -6.60 16.36 11.03
C GLY A 109 -6.93 17.85 11.16
N ILE A 110 -7.97 18.19 11.92
CA ILE A 110 -8.35 19.59 12.13
C ILE A 110 -7.35 20.32 13.03
N ASP A 111 -6.61 19.60 13.89
CA ASP A 111 -5.61 20.18 14.78
C ASP A 111 -4.43 20.77 13.98
N HIS A 112 -4.20 20.29 12.74
CA HIS A 112 -3.15 20.77 11.86
C HIS A 112 -3.47 22.14 11.22
N LEU A 113 -4.67 22.69 11.46
CA LEU A 113 -5.05 24.02 10.98
C LEU A 113 -4.43 25.16 11.79
N CYS A 114 -3.72 24.85 12.88
CA CYS A 114 -2.99 25.82 13.69
C CYS A 114 -1.58 25.32 14.00
N GLU A 115 -0.65 26.25 14.24
CA GLU A 115 0.71 25.96 14.69
C GLU A 115 1.01 26.78 15.97
N PRO A 116 1.26 26.14 17.13
CA PRO A 116 1.28 24.70 17.39
C PRO A 116 -0.07 24.00 17.14
N ARG A 117 -0.02 22.70 16.80
CA ARG A 117 -1.22 21.89 16.48
C ARG A 117 -2.30 22.02 17.56
N GLY A 118 -3.51 22.38 17.14
CA GLY A 118 -4.68 22.52 18.01
C GLY A 118 -4.56 23.59 19.09
N SER A 119 -3.65 24.56 18.94
CA SER A 119 -3.46 25.67 19.89
C SER A 119 -4.66 26.61 19.96
N ASP A 120 -5.26 26.94 18.81
CA ASP A 120 -6.58 27.60 18.72
C ASP A 120 -7.62 26.61 18.21
N TYR A 121 -8.12 25.78 19.12
CA TYR A 121 -9.01 24.67 18.77
C TYR A 121 -10.38 25.15 18.28
N ARG A 122 -10.90 26.27 18.79
CA ARG A 122 -12.15 26.87 18.30
C ARG A 122 -12.01 27.31 16.85
N HIS A 123 -10.91 27.97 16.52
CA HIS A 123 -10.60 28.33 15.14
C HIS A 123 -10.53 27.09 14.23
N CYS A 124 -9.82 26.05 14.66
CA CYS A 124 -9.72 24.78 13.91
C CYS A 124 -11.09 24.16 13.63
N ILE A 125 -11.96 24.09 14.65
CA ILE A 125 -13.33 23.55 14.53
C ILE A 125 -14.16 24.41 13.57
N ALA A 126 -14.16 25.73 13.77
CA ALA A 126 -14.92 26.66 12.93
C ALA A 126 -14.53 26.54 11.46
N GLN A 127 -13.24 26.52 11.15
CA GLN A 127 -12.77 26.38 9.77
C GLN A 127 -13.17 25.03 9.15
N ALA A 128 -12.92 23.92 9.84
CA ALA A 128 -13.20 22.60 9.28
C ALA A 128 -14.71 22.35 9.07
N VAL A 129 -15.53 22.66 10.07
CA VAL A 129 -16.98 22.44 9.99
C VAL A 129 -17.61 23.33 8.92
N ASN A 130 -17.23 24.61 8.87
CA ASN A 130 -17.73 25.52 7.84
C ASN A 130 -17.22 25.18 6.44
N ALA A 131 -16.04 24.57 6.30
CA ALA A 131 -15.52 24.10 5.01
C ALA A 131 -16.34 22.95 4.41
N GLY A 132 -17.08 22.19 5.23
CA GLY A 132 -17.86 21.06 4.74
C GLY A 132 -17.62 19.75 5.48
N MET A 133 -16.78 19.74 6.53
CA MET A 133 -16.57 18.55 7.36
C MET A 133 -17.87 18.12 8.06
N ASP A 134 -18.17 16.82 8.06
CA ASP A 134 -19.38 16.28 8.67
C ASP A 134 -19.09 15.53 9.97
N MET A 135 -17.98 14.78 10.00
CA MET A 135 -17.52 14.02 11.15
C MET A 135 -16.05 14.34 11.44
N VAL A 136 -15.73 14.67 12.69
CA VAL A 136 -14.34 14.93 13.10
C VAL A 136 -13.82 13.71 13.86
N MET A 137 -12.70 13.16 13.40
CA MET A 137 -12.01 12.04 14.03
C MET A 137 -11.14 12.54 15.19
N ILE A 138 -11.69 12.44 16.40
CA ILE A 138 -11.07 12.96 17.63
C ILE A 138 -10.75 11.78 18.53
N PRO A 139 -9.48 11.40 18.67
CA PRO A 139 -9.12 10.19 19.40
C PRO A 139 -9.21 10.37 20.92
N PHE A 140 -8.92 11.57 21.44
CA PHE A 140 -8.72 11.77 22.88
C PHE A 140 -9.52 12.92 23.49
N ARG A 141 -9.70 14.06 22.78
CA ARG A 141 -10.22 15.32 23.34
C ARG A 141 -11.69 15.61 23.00
N PHE A 142 -12.54 14.59 22.97
CA PHE A 142 -13.92 14.74 22.49
C PHE A 142 -14.79 15.66 23.37
N GLU A 143 -14.56 15.72 24.69
CA GLU A 143 -15.29 16.63 25.59
C GLU A 143 -15.02 18.09 25.23
N LYS A 144 -13.74 18.46 25.09
CA LYS A 144 -13.33 19.80 24.67
C LYS A 144 -13.88 20.18 23.30
N PHE A 145 -13.87 19.25 22.34
CA PHE A 145 -14.45 19.49 21.04
C PHE A 145 -15.95 19.78 21.12
N LEU A 146 -16.69 19.00 21.92
CA LEU A 146 -18.13 19.20 22.08
C LEU A 146 -18.43 20.57 22.70
N GLU A 147 -17.72 20.93 23.77
CA GLU A 147 -17.85 22.25 24.41
C GLU A 147 -17.58 23.39 23.44
N ASP A 148 -16.48 23.32 22.70
CA ASP A 148 -16.08 24.35 21.75
C ASP A 148 -17.01 24.41 20.54
N LEU A 149 -17.49 23.27 20.03
CA LEU A 149 -18.48 23.21 18.95
C LEU A 149 -19.82 23.83 19.37
N VAL A 150 -20.33 23.49 20.56
CA VAL A 150 -21.59 24.05 21.08
C VAL A 150 -21.44 25.56 21.28
N PHE A 151 -20.31 26.02 21.82
CA PHE A 151 -20.02 27.45 21.95
C PHE A 151 -20.06 28.17 20.60
N LEU A 152 -19.43 27.61 19.57
CA LEU A 152 -19.40 28.18 18.21
C LEU A 152 -20.78 28.23 17.54
N VAL A 153 -21.68 27.31 17.87
CA VAL A 153 -23.04 27.24 17.31
C VAL A 153 -24.02 28.14 18.08
N VAL A 154 -23.99 28.09 19.41
CA VAL A 154 -25.01 28.72 20.26
C VAL A 154 -24.62 30.12 20.71
N GLU A 155 -23.37 30.31 21.14
CA GLU A 155 -22.94 31.55 21.78
C GLU A 155 -22.40 32.56 20.76
N THR A 156 -21.58 32.13 19.79
CA THR A 156 -21.01 33.03 18.77
C THR A 156 -21.75 33.02 17.44
N GLY A 157 -22.41 31.91 17.10
CA GLY A 157 -23.08 31.72 15.80
C GLY A 157 -22.11 31.67 14.61
N GLU A 158 -20.82 31.44 14.86
CA GLU A 158 -19.79 31.28 13.82
C GLU A 158 -19.99 30.02 12.97
N ILE A 159 -20.65 29.00 13.54
CA ILE A 159 -21.12 27.83 12.79
C ILE A 159 -22.66 27.89 12.78
N PRO A 160 -23.30 28.09 11.60
CA PRO A 160 -24.74 28.16 11.54
C PRO A 160 -25.36 26.77 11.83
N LEU A 161 -26.52 26.75 12.51
CA LEU A 161 -27.23 25.50 12.81
C LEU A 161 -27.54 24.68 11.55
N SER A 162 -27.78 25.33 10.41
CA SER A 162 -27.97 24.66 9.12
C SER A 162 -26.77 23.83 8.65
N ARG A 163 -25.54 24.22 9.04
CA ARG A 163 -24.32 23.43 8.75
C ARG A 163 -24.29 22.16 9.59
N ILE A 164 -24.72 22.26 10.86
CA ILE A 164 -24.87 21.10 11.74
C ILE A 164 -25.97 20.17 11.22
N ASP A 165 -27.11 20.72 10.79
CA ASP A 165 -28.20 19.93 10.20
C ASP A 165 -27.73 19.15 8.95
N ASP A 166 -26.99 19.78 8.02
CA ASP A 166 -26.43 19.08 6.85
C ASP A 166 -25.46 17.95 7.27
N ALA A 167 -24.56 18.22 8.22
CA ALA A 167 -23.61 17.21 8.72
C ALA A 167 -24.33 16.00 9.34
N VAL A 168 -25.29 16.27 10.22
CA VAL A 168 -26.05 15.23 10.92
C VAL A 168 -26.97 14.48 9.95
N GLU A 169 -27.61 15.16 9.00
CA GLU A 169 -28.45 14.50 7.98
C GLU A 169 -27.62 13.49 7.17
N ARG A 170 -26.41 13.86 6.73
CA ARG A 170 -25.50 12.96 6.00
C ARG A 170 -25.08 11.75 6.83
N ILE A 171 -24.72 11.96 8.10
CA ILE A 171 -24.33 10.87 9.02
C ILE A 171 -25.52 9.92 9.25
N LEU A 172 -26.70 10.47 9.56
CA LEU A 172 -27.89 9.68 9.82
C LEU A 172 -28.35 8.94 8.58
N ARG A 173 -28.33 9.59 7.40
CA ARG A 173 -28.62 8.96 6.12
C ARG A 173 -27.77 7.72 5.91
N VAL A 174 -26.45 7.81 6.11
CA VAL A 174 -25.56 6.65 6.01
C VAL A 174 -25.91 5.59 7.06
N LYS A 175 -26.12 5.95 8.33
CA LYS A 175 -26.48 4.96 9.37
C LYS A 175 -27.80 4.22 9.09
N PHE A 176 -28.83 4.93 8.61
CA PHE A 176 -30.12 4.35 8.24
C PHE A 176 -30.01 3.48 7.00
N VAL A 177 -29.37 3.98 5.94
CA VAL A 177 -29.17 3.22 4.71
C VAL A 177 -28.43 1.91 5.00
N PHE A 178 -27.42 1.94 5.88
CA PHE A 178 -26.61 0.76 6.23
C PHE A 178 -27.19 -0.15 7.32
N GLY A 179 -28.40 0.12 7.79
CA GLY A 179 -29.10 -0.75 8.73
C GLY A 179 -28.46 -0.82 10.11
N VAL A 180 -27.69 0.21 10.52
CA VAL A 180 -27.05 0.25 11.85
C VAL A 180 -28.11 0.27 12.97
N PHE A 181 -29.30 0.83 12.70
CA PHE A 181 -30.41 0.86 13.66
C PHE A 181 -31.11 -0.49 13.80
N GLU A 182 -31.18 -1.28 12.71
CA GLU A 182 -31.75 -2.63 12.70
C GLU A 182 -30.76 -3.68 13.24
N HIS A 183 -29.47 -3.47 12.99
CA HIS A 183 -28.40 -4.41 13.35
C HIS A 183 -27.22 -3.71 14.06
N PRO A 184 -27.44 -3.12 15.26
CA PRO A 184 -26.41 -2.34 15.96
C PRO A 184 -25.31 -3.18 16.61
N PHE A 185 -25.49 -4.51 16.69
CA PHE A 185 -24.57 -5.41 17.38
C PHE A 185 -23.88 -6.38 16.41
N SER A 186 -22.66 -6.77 16.78
CA SER A 186 -21.87 -7.75 16.04
C SER A 186 -22.57 -9.10 15.94
N ASP A 187 -22.21 -9.87 14.92
CA ASP A 187 -22.68 -11.24 14.74
C ASP A 187 -21.56 -12.24 15.08
N PRO A 188 -21.64 -12.97 16.20
CA PRO A 188 -20.65 -13.99 16.54
C PRO A 188 -20.52 -15.11 15.49
N ALA A 189 -21.54 -15.34 14.66
CA ALA A 189 -21.48 -16.34 13.60
C ALA A 189 -20.45 -16.00 12.49
N LEU A 190 -20.00 -14.74 12.41
CA LEU A 190 -19.00 -14.29 11.43
C LEU A 190 -17.56 -14.44 11.91
N LEU A 191 -17.31 -14.90 13.14
CA LEU A 191 -15.95 -15.02 13.68
C LEU A 191 -15.07 -15.97 12.87
N ASP A 192 -15.63 -17.07 12.36
CA ASP A 192 -14.90 -18.07 11.58
C ASP A 192 -14.44 -17.55 10.20
N VAL A 193 -14.94 -16.38 9.76
CA VAL A 193 -14.51 -15.70 8.54
C VAL A 193 -13.12 -15.07 8.70
N ILE A 194 -12.70 -14.76 9.94
CA ILE A 194 -11.41 -14.12 10.23
C ILE A 194 -10.27 -15.11 9.93
N GLY A 195 -9.49 -14.81 8.90
CA GLY A 195 -8.35 -15.63 8.50
C GLY A 195 -8.72 -16.99 7.91
N CYS A 196 -9.96 -17.16 7.44
CA CYS A 196 -10.46 -18.40 6.85
C CYS A 196 -9.64 -18.83 5.62
N LYS A 197 -9.77 -20.11 5.26
CA LYS A 197 -8.98 -20.73 4.18
C LYS A 197 -9.27 -20.08 2.83
N GLU A 198 -10.52 -19.76 2.55
CA GLU A 198 -10.98 -19.16 1.30
C GLU A 198 -10.34 -17.79 1.08
N HIS A 199 -10.28 -16.96 2.13
CA HIS A 199 -9.63 -15.66 2.08
C HIS A 199 -8.12 -15.78 1.89
N ARG A 200 -7.48 -16.74 2.55
CA ARG A 200 -6.05 -17.03 2.32
C ARG A 200 -5.77 -17.52 0.91
N LEU A 201 -6.66 -18.32 0.32
CA LEU A 201 -6.53 -18.73 -1.08
C LEU A 201 -6.66 -17.55 -2.06
N LEU A 202 -7.56 -16.60 -1.78
CA LEU A 202 -7.68 -15.36 -2.55
C LEU A 202 -6.44 -14.48 -2.37
N ALA A 203 -5.95 -14.31 -1.13
CA ALA A 203 -4.73 -13.57 -0.85
C ALA A 203 -3.52 -14.18 -1.59
N ARG A 204 -3.39 -15.51 -1.59
CA ARG A 204 -2.42 -16.22 -2.42
C ARG A 204 -2.58 -15.84 -3.89
N GLU A 205 -3.78 -15.89 -4.46
CA GLU A 205 -3.98 -15.49 -5.87
C GLU A 205 -3.52 -14.05 -6.15
N ALA A 206 -3.81 -13.12 -5.23
CA ALA A 206 -3.36 -11.74 -5.31
C ALA A 206 -1.84 -11.62 -5.28
N VAL A 207 -1.16 -12.35 -4.39
CA VAL A 207 0.31 -12.42 -4.33
C VAL A 207 0.87 -12.86 -5.67
N ARG A 208 0.38 -13.97 -6.26
CA ARG A 208 0.85 -14.43 -7.58
C ARG A 208 0.76 -13.32 -8.63
N LYS A 209 -0.40 -12.66 -8.68
CA LYS A 209 -0.72 -11.66 -9.71
C LYS A 209 0.03 -10.34 -9.50
N SER A 210 0.53 -10.07 -8.29
CA SER A 210 1.29 -8.86 -7.99
C SER A 210 2.78 -8.99 -8.34
N LEU A 211 3.33 -10.20 -8.38
CA LEU A 211 4.76 -10.42 -8.63
C LEU A 211 5.16 -9.90 -10.01
N VAL A 212 6.19 -9.06 -10.07
CA VAL A 212 6.75 -8.55 -11.33
C VAL A 212 8.15 -9.12 -11.53
N LEU A 213 8.31 -9.92 -12.57
CA LEU A 213 9.61 -10.42 -12.99
C LEU A 213 10.35 -9.33 -13.78
N LEU A 214 11.43 -8.80 -13.19
CA LEU A 214 12.20 -7.69 -13.76
C LEU A 214 13.39 -8.15 -14.58
N LYS A 215 13.99 -9.27 -14.21
CA LYS A 215 15.11 -9.89 -14.94
C LYS A 215 14.99 -11.41 -14.86
N ASN A 216 15.29 -12.10 -15.96
CA ASN A 216 15.31 -13.56 -16.02
C ASN A 216 16.38 -14.08 -17.00
N GLY A 217 17.59 -14.30 -16.50
CA GLY A 217 18.79 -14.66 -17.25
C GLY A 217 19.74 -13.49 -17.51
N LYS A 218 21.04 -13.77 -17.63
CA LYS A 218 22.06 -12.81 -18.11
C LYS A 218 21.96 -12.55 -19.61
N ASN A 219 21.40 -13.49 -20.35
CA ASN A 219 21.07 -13.37 -21.76
C ASN A 219 19.63 -13.87 -21.99
N ARG A 220 18.98 -13.42 -23.08
CA ARG A 220 17.57 -13.75 -23.38
C ARG A 220 17.32 -15.21 -23.76
N LYS A 221 18.38 -16.01 -24.01
CA LYS A 221 18.27 -17.37 -24.54
C LYS A 221 18.26 -18.43 -23.43
N GLU A 222 18.82 -18.08 -22.27
CA GLU A 222 18.99 -18.98 -21.13
C GLU A 222 18.27 -18.36 -19.92
N PRO A 223 16.96 -18.60 -19.78
CA PRO A 223 16.22 -18.12 -18.62
C PRO A 223 16.69 -18.82 -17.35
N PHE A 224 16.72 -18.10 -16.24
CA PHE A 224 17.10 -18.63 -14.94
C PHE A 224 15.91 -19.23 -14.16
N LEU A 225 14.73 -18.64 -14.34
CA LEU A 225 13.44 -19.15 -13.86
C LEU A 225 12.73 -19.92 -14.98
N PRO A 226 11.98 -20.99 -14.64
CA PRO A 226 11.75 -21.49 -13.27
C PRO A 226 12.96 -22.19 -12.66
N LEU A 227 13.12 -22.10 -11.34
CA LEU A 227 14.18 -22.78 -10.58
C LEU A 227 13.93 -24.30 -10.57
N ALA A 228 15.03 -25.07 -10.51
CA ALA A 228 14.95 -26.51 -10.35
C ALA A 228 14.60 -26.91 -8.91
N LYS A 229 13.52 -27.67 -8.70
CA LYS A 229 13.10 -28.19 -7.39
C LYS A 229 14.02 -29.29 -6.84
N ASN A 230 14.74 -29.98 -7.72
CA ASN A 230 15.59 -31.14 -7.42
C ASN A 230 17.09 -30.81 -7.34
N ALA A 231 17.42 -29.54 -7.08
CA ALA A 231 18.80 -29.11 -6.94
C ALA A 231 19.42 -29.74 -5.68
N LYS A 232 20.62 -30.31 -5.78
CA LYS A 232 21.25 -31.01 -4.65
C LYS A 232 21.35 -30.16 -3.37
N ARG A 233 21.72 -28.88 -3.53
CA ARG A 233 21.89 -27.94 -2.43
C ARG A 233 21.68 -26.52 -2.90
N ILE A 234 20.92 -25.73 -2.13
CA ILE A 234 20.58 -24.34 -2.44
C ILE A 234 20.84 -23.44 -1.24
N LEU A 235 21.13 -22.16 -1.50
CA LEU A 235 21.30 -21.13 -0.46
C LEU A 235 20.10 -20.20 -0.45
N ILE A 236 19.57 -19.91 0.73
CA ILE A 236 18.62 -18.83 0.95
C ILE A 236 19.28 -17.83 1.89
N ALA A 237 19.26 -16.56 1.52
CA ALA A 237 19.90 -15.49 2.29
C ALA A 237 19.08 -14.21 2.32
N GLY A 238 19.48 -13.29 3.20
CA GLY A 238 18.91 -11.95 3.33
C GLY A 238 17.86 -11.82 4.44
N THR A 239 17.80 -10.62 5.00
CA THR A 239 17.01 -10.25 6.19
C THR A 239 15.50 -10.45 6.04
N HIS A 240 15.02 -10.61 4.80
CA HIS A 240 13.61 -10.73 4.47
C HIS A 240 13.16 -12.15 4.17
N ALA A 241 14.08 -13.12 4.12
CA ALA A 241 13.76 -14.48 3.72
C ALA A 241 12.82 -15.18 4.72
N ASP A 242 13.07 -15.03 6.02
CA ASP A 242 12.29 -15.66 7.10
C ASP A 242 11.61 -14.64 8.03
N ASN A 243 10.95 -13.64 7.45
CA ASN A 243 10.38 -12.54 8.21
C ASN A 243 8.99 -12.14 7.71
N ILE A 244 7.95 -12.67 8.36
CA ILE A 244 6.54 -12.41 8.01
C ILE A 244 6.20 -10.92 8.16
N GLY A 245 6.69 -10.28 9.22
CA GLY A 245 6.46 -8.86 9.44
C GLY A 245 7.00 -7.99 8.31
N TYR A 246 8.21 -8.28 7.83
CA TYR A 246 8.81 -7.55 6.71
C TYR A 246 8.10 -7.78 5.37
N GLN A 247 7.64 -9.00 5.07
CA GLN A 247 6.86 -9.24 3.84
C GLN A 247 5.45 -8.64 3.90
N CYS A 248 4.92 -8.35 5.09
CA CYS A 248 3.65 -7.66 5.26
C CYS A 248 3.77 -6.12 5.19
N GLY A 249 4.81 -5.54 5.80
CA GLY A 249 5.00 -4.10 5.86
C GLY A 249 4.15 -3.41 6.93
N GLY A 250 3.99 -2.08 6.81
CA GLY A 250 3.20 -1.28 7.76
C GLY A 250 1.71 -1.61 7.72
N TRP A 251 0.95 -1.09 8.68
CA TRP A 251 -0.48 -1.40 8.85
C TRP A 251 -0.81 -2.88 9.01
N THR A 252 0.13 -3.67 9.53
CA THR A 252 -0.07 -5.10 9.83
C THR A 252 0.16 -5.35 11.31
N ILE A 253 -0.91 -5.71 12.04
CA ILE A 253 -0.97 -5.85 13.50
C ILE A 253 -0.73 -4.53 14.25
N SER A 254 0.38 -3.85 14.00
CA SER A 254 0.71 -2.53 14.54
C SER A 254 0.70 -1.46 13.44
N TRP A 255 0.71 -0.19 13.84
CA TRP A 255 0.63 0.95 12.92
C TRP A 255 1.79 0.97 11.91
N HIS A 256 3.03 0.88 12.40
CA HIS A 256 4.22 0.84 11.56
C HIS A 256 4.59 -0.56 11.08
N GLY A 257 3.88 -1.60 11.54
CA GLY A 257 4.28 -2.99 11.39
C GLY A 257 5.46 -3.34 12.31
N ASP A 258 5.83 -4.62 12.31
CA ASP A 258 6.85 -5.18 13.19
C ASP A 258 7.71 -6.20 12.42
N SER A 259 8.81 -6.67 13.01
CA SER A 259 9.65 -7.72 12.45
C SER A 259 9.31 -9.11 13.01
N GLY A 260 9.68 -10.17 12.28
CA GLY A 260 9.53 -11.55 12.72
C GLY A 260 8.16 -12.15 12.42
N LYS A 261 7.77 -13.16 13.20
CA LYS A 261 6.53 -13.94 13.01
C LYS A 261 5.34 -13.29 13.74
N ILE A 262 4.93 -12.12 13.26
CA ILE A 262 3.94 -11.25 13.94
C ILE A 262 2.49 -11.74 13.82
N THR A 263 2.21 -12.62 12.85
CA THR A 263 0.87 -13.15 12.56
C THR A 263 0.98 -14.51 11.84
N PRO A 264 -0.04 -15.38 11.86
CA PRO A 264 -0.01 -16.64 11.11
C PRO A 264 0.13 -16.42 9.60
N GLY A 265 1.17 -17.00 9.03
CA GLY A 265 1.48 -16.96 7.60
C GLY A 265 2.63 -17.91 7.26
N THR A 266 3.11 -17.83 6.03
CA THR A 266 4.25 -18.59 5.52
C THR A 266 5.30 -17.61 5.03
N SER A 267 6.52 -17.70 5.57
CA SER A 267 7.66 -16.90 5.08
C SER A 267 8.14 -17.40 3.70
N ILE A 268 8.99 -16.61 3.01
CA ILE A 268 9.56 -17.04 1.73
C ILE A 268 10.51 -18.23 1.94
N LEU A 269 11.27 -18.25 3.04
CA LEU A 269 12.10 -19.40 3.43
C LEU A 269 11.24 -20.65 3.62
N GLU A 270 10.21 -20.57 4.47
CA GLU A 270 9.28 -21.69 4.73
C GLU A 270 8.62 -22.17 3.43
N ALA A 271 8.25 -21.24 2.53
CA ALA A 271 7.64 -21.56 1.24
C ALA A 271 8.59 -22.31 0.30
N ILE A 272 9.85 -21.87 0.20
CA ILE A 272 10.86 -22.54 -0.64
C ILE A 272 11.16 -23.94 -0.08
N GLN A 273 11.34 -24.06 1.24
CA GLN A 273 11.58 -25.36 1.89
C GLN A 273 10.46 -26.38 1.62
N GLN A 274 9.21 -25.92 1.54
CA GLN A 274 8.06 -26.76 1.23
C GLN A 274 7.90 -27.07 -0.27
N SER A 275 8.57 -26.31 -1.15
CA SER A 275 8.40 -26.41 -2.60
C SER A 275 9.46 -27.26 -3.30
N VAL A 276 10.65 -27.39 -2.70
CA VAL A 276 11.74 -28.22 -3.23
C VAL A 276 11.50 -29.71 -2.96
N GLU A 277 12.20 -30.58 -3.69
CA GLU A 277 12.18 -32.02 -3.43
C GLU A 277 12.83 -32.36 -2.09
N VAL A 278 12.45 -33.50 -1.49
CA VAL A 278 12.87 -33.91 -0.13
C VAL A 278 14.38 -34.09 -0.03
N GLU A 279 15.03 -34.43 -1.14
CA GLU A 279 16.47 -34.65 -1.26
C GLU A 279 17.27 -33.35 -1.42
N THR A 280 16.61 -32.22 -1.70
CA THR A 280 17.25 -30.90 -1.85
C THR A 280 17.64 -30.36 -0.48
N GLU A 281 18.94 -30.16 -0.24
CA GLU A 281 19.42 -29.52 0.98
C GLU A 281 19.27 -27.99 0.90
N VAL A 282 18.40 -27.43 1.74
CA VAL A 282 18.21 -25.98 1.86
C VAL A 282 19.06 -25.44 3.00
N VAL A 283 20.05 -24.60 2.67
CA VAL A 283 20.86 -23.88 3.67
C VAL A 283 20.34 -22.45 3.77
N TYR A 284 19.91 -22.06 4.97
CA TYR A 284 19.59 -20.68 5.30
C TYR A 284 20.73 -20.04 6.08
N ASP A 285 21.22 -18.91 5.59
CA ASP A 285 22.14 -18.01 6.28
C ASP A 285 21.72 -16.59 5.93
N GLU A 286 21.33 -15.79 6.92
CA GLU A 286 20.82 -14.44 6.68
C GLU A 286 21.88 -13.54 6.02
N CYS A 287 23.15 -13.66 6.43
CA CYS A 287 24.25 -12.83 5.94
C CYS A 287 25.53 -13.67 5.73
N PRO A 288 25.54 -14.56 4.71
CA PRO A 288 26.63 -15.47 4.50
C PRO A 288 27.93 -14.74 4.18
N ILE A 289 29.01 -15.26 4.75
CA ILE A 289 30.37 -14.84 4.42
C ILE A 289 30.90 -15.66 3.24
N ASP A 290 31.97 -15.16 2.62
CA ASP A 290 32.57 -15.78 1.44
C ASP A 290 32.92 -17.26 1.64
N ALA A 291 33.49 -17.60 2.81
CA ALA A 291 33.84 -18.98 3.14
C ALA A 291 32.61 -19.92 3.14
N THR A 292 31.47 -19.47 3.64
CA THR A 292 30.21 -20.24 3.64
C THR A 292 29.71 -20.46 2.21
N ILE A 293 29.74 -19.41 1.40
CA ILE A 293 29.25 -19.44 0.01
C ILE A 293 30.11 -20.40 -0.85
N GLU A 294 31.43 -20.32 -0.72
CA GLU A 294 32.38 -21.12 -1.49
C GLU A 294 32.38 -22.59 -1.08
N ALA A 295 32.37 -22.87 0.23
CA ALA A 295 32.34 -24.24 0.74
C ALA A 295 31.01 -24.95 0.45
N GLY A 296 29.93 -24.17 0.33
CA GLY A 296 28.56 -24.68 0.20
C GLY A 296 28.28 -25.42 -1.11
N LYS A 297 28.99 -25.12 -2.21
CA LYS A 297 28.77 -25.70 -3.55
C LYS A 297 27.29 -25.66 -3.98
N PHE A 298 26.67 -24.50 -3.79
CA PHE A 298 25.25 -24.27 -4.08
C PHE A 298 24.96 -24.31 -5.58
N SER A 299 23.84 -24.93 -5.97
CA SER A 299 23.38 -24.95 -7.36
C SER A 299 22.85 -23.58 -7.78
N TYR A 300 22.14 -22.91 -6.87
CA TYR A 300 21.71 -21.53 -6.98
C TYR A 300 21.48 -20.94 -5.58
N ALA A 301 21.32 -19.62 -5.53
CA ALA A 301 20.94 -18.86 -4.34
C ALA A 301 19.67 -18.04 -4.57
N VAL A 302 18.88 -17.88 -3.51
CA VAL A 302 17.77 -16.92 -3.43
C VAL A 302 18.11 -15.91 -2.35
N VAL A 303 18.29 -14.66 -2.74
CA VAL A 303 18.60 -13.54 -1.83
C VAL A 303 17.36 -12.67 -1.69
N VAL A 304 16.79 -12.60 -0.49
CA VAL A 304 15.57 -11.84 -0.19
C VAL A 304 15.93 -10.62 0.64
N VAL A 305 15.76 -9.43 0.06
CA VAL A 305 16.10 -8.15 0.67
C VAL A 305 14.96 -7.14 0.49
N GLY A 306 14.99 -6.03 1.21
CA GLY A 306 13.90 -5.08 1.11
C GLY A 306 13.87 -3.98 2.15
N GLU A 307 12.77 -3.23 2.13
CA GLU A 307 12.47 -2.22 3.15
C GLU A 307 11.98 -2.86 4.45
N VAL A 308 12.25 -2.21 5.58
CA VAL A 308 11.53 -2.49 6.84
C VAL A 308 10.09 -1.99 6.74
N PRO A 309 9.16 -2.49 7.58
CA PRO A 309 7.83 -1.92 7.71
C PRO A 309 7.87 -0.42 8.07
N TYR A 310 6.98 0.36 7.44
CA TYR A 310 6.76 1.77 7.72
C TYR A 310 5.32 2.15 7.40
N ALA A 311 4.85 3.24 8.00
CA ALA A 311 3.59 3.87 7.64
C ALA A 311 3.73 5.39 7.74
N GLN A 312 3.08 6.10 6.82
CA GLN A 312 3.04 7.57 6.79
C GLN A 312 4.45 8.19 6.82
N SER A 313 4.66 9.27 7.58
CA SER A 313 5.90 10.05 7.62
C SER A 313 7.14 9.23 8.00
N LEU A 314 7.00 8.09 8.69
CA LEU A 314 8.14 7.21 8.97
C LEU A 314 8.71 6.58 7.69
N GLY A 315 7.90 6.49 6.64
CA GLY A 315 8.31 6.01 5.33
C GLY A 315 8.94 7.07 4.44
N ASP A 316 8.90 8.35 4.82
CA ASP A 316 9.48 9.43 4.01
C ASP A 316 11.00 9.31 4.04
N ARG A 317 11.61 9.16 2.87
CA ARG A 317 13.07 9.09 2.71
C ARG A 317 13.50 9.58 1.33
N THR A 318 14.69 10.16 1.27
CA THR A 318 15.31 10.63 0.02
C THR A 318 16.30 9.60 -0.53
N ASP A 319 17.07 8.95 0.33
CA ASP A 319 17.87 7.79 -0.04
C ASP A 319 16.91 6.63 -0.32
N LEU A 320 16.93 6.08 -1.53
CA LEU A 320 16.08 4.96 -1.94
C LEU A 320 16.87 3.67 -2.18
N SER A 321 18.07 3.55 -1.61
CA SER A 321 18.87 2.33 -1.63
C SER A 321 18.21 1.19 -0.84
N ILE A 322 18.60 -0.04 -1.19
CA ILE A 322 18.18 -1.26 -0.49
C ILE A 322 18.81 -1.26 0.93
N PRO A 323 17.98 -1.28 2.00
CA PRO A 323 18.48 -1.27 3.38
C PRO A 323 19.38 -2.46 3.74
N PHE A 324 20.00 -2.40 4.92
CA PHE A 324 20.84 -3.45 5.50
C PHE A 324 22.06 -3.85 4.64
N ASN A 325 22.61 -2.91 3.87
CA ASN A 325 23.65 -3.18 2.86
C ASN A 325 23.21 -4.29 1.89
N GLY A 326 21.93 -4.32 1.51
CA GLY A 326 21.37 -5.38 0.67
C GLY A 326 22.09 -5.53 -0.66
N SER A 327 22.51 -4.41 -1.28
CA SER A 327 23.30 -4.42 -2.52
C SER A 327 24.66 -5.12 -2.36
N ASP A 328 25.31 -4.98 -1.20
CA ASP A 328 26.58 -5.67 -0.90
C ASP A 328 26.36 -7.17 -0.70
N LEU A 329 25.29 -7.55 0.03
CA LEU A 329 24.93 -8.95 0.23
C LEU A 329 24.62 -9.62 -1.11
N ILE A 330 23.78 -8.99 -1.94
CA ILE A 330 23.46 -9.49 -3.29
C ILE A 330 24.75 -9.67 -4.08
N THR A 331 25.60 -8.63 -4.11
CA THR A 331 26.85 -8.66 -4.88
C THR A 331 27.77 -9.78 -4.41
N ARG A 332 27.89 -9.99 -3.10
CA ARG A 332 28.73 -11.04 -2.51
C ARG A 332 28.30 -12.44 -2.95
N VAL A 333 27.00 -12.73 -2.87
CA VAL A 333 26.42 -14.02 -3.25
C VAL A 333 26.46 -14.23 -4.76
N ALA A 334 25.96 -13.26 -5.54
CA ALA A 334 25.86 -13.34 -7.00
C ALA A 334 27.21 -13.38 -7.72
N SER A 335 28.30 -12.99 -7.06
CA SER A 335 29.66 -13.13 -7.61
C SER A 335 30.17 -14.59 -7.59
N LYS A 336 29.51 -15.49 -6.84
CA LYS A 336 29.98 -16.85 -6.58
C LYS A 336 28.96 -17.93 -6.95
N VAL A 337 27.67 -17.62 -6.85
CA VAL A 337 26.57 -18.56 -7.06
C VAL A 337 25.52 -17.92 -7.98
N PRO A 338 24.94 -18.65 -8.96
CA PRO A 338 23.82 -18.15 -9.73
C PRO A 338 22.67 -17.71 -8.82
N THR A 339 22.21 -16.47 -8.96
CA THR A 339 21.40 -15.82 -7.92
C THR A 339 20.10 -15.23 -8.46
N LEU A 340 18.99 -15.63 -7.85
CA LEU A 340 17.72 -14.90 -7.88
C LEU A 340 17.67 -13.90 -6.73
N VAL A 341 17.34 -12.65 -7.02
CA VAL A 341 17.03 -11.63 -6.01
C VAL A 341 15.53 -11.40 -5.94
N ILE A 342 15.02 -11.38 -4.71
CA ILE A 342 13.65 -10.99 -4.38
C ILE A 342 13.70 -9.67 -3.61
N VAL A 343 13.01 -8.65 -4.12
CA VAL A 343 12.91 -7.34 -3.48
C VAL A 343 11.51 -7.16 -2.89
N ILE A 344 11.47 -7.09 -1.55
CA ILE A 344 10.28 -6.73 -0.77
C ILE A 344 10.29 -5.23 -0.51
N SER A 345 9.34 -4.48 -1.07
CA SER A 345 9.31 -3.03 -0.90
C SER A 345 7.93 -2.43 -1.13
N GLY A 346 7.64 -1.30 -0.50
CA GLY A 346 6.41 -0.55 -0.77
C GLY A 346 6.46 0.26 -2.06
N ARG A 347 7.65 0.38 -2.66
CA ARG A 347 7.97 1.25 -3.79
C ARG A 347 9.22 0.76 -4.55
N PRO A 348 9.51 1.28 -5.75
CA PRO A 348 10.80 1.06 -6.40
C PRO A 348 11.97 1.50 -5.52
N LEU A 349 13.06 0.74 -5.55
CA LEU A 349 14.34 1.04 -4.88
C LEU A 349 15.45 1.18 -5.93
N VAL A 350 16.54 1.86 -5.56
CA VAL A 350 17.76 1.88 -6.38
C VAL A 350 18.28 0.46 -6.51
N ILE A 351 18.53 0.05 -7.76
CA ILE A 351 19.23 -1.19 -8.08
C ILE A 351 20.43 -0.80 -8.91
N GLU A 352 21.61 -0.84 -8.29
CA GLU A 352 22.82 -0.35 -8.95
C GLU A 352 23.13 -1.19 -10.19
N PRO A 353 23.62 -0.59 -11.29
CA PRO A 353 23.94 -1.32 -12.52
C PRO A 353 24.87 -2.51 -12.28
N GLN A 354 25.89 -2.35 -11.43
CA GLN A 354 26.83 -3.41 -11.07
C GLN A 354 26.18 -4.59 -10.33
N VAL A 355 25.11 -4.35 -9.56
CA VAL A 355 24.32 -5.41 -8.91
C VAL A 355 23.50 -6.10 -9.98
N LEU A 356 22.81 -5.32 -10.81
CA LEU A 356 21.95 -5.84 -11.87
C LEU A 356 22.72 -6.68 -12.89
N GLU A 357 23.98 -6.37 -13.20
CA GLU A 357 24.84 -7.16 -14.09
C GLU A 357 25.16 -8.55 -13.53
N LYS A 358 25.31 -8.67 -12.20
CA LYS A 358 25.73 -9.91 -11.54
C LYS A 358 24.59 -10.91 -11.32
N VAL A 359 23.39 -10.41 -11.01
CA VAL A 359 22.23 -11.26 -10.69
C VAL A 359 21.68 -11.96 -11.92
N ASP A 360 21.16 -13.17 -11.76
CA ASP A 360 20.60 -13.96 -12.86
C ASP A 360 19.10 -13.68 -13.00
N ALA A 361 18.37 -13.51 -11.90
CA ALA A 361 16.98 -13.09 -11.92
C ALA A 361 16.67 -12.05 -10.84
N LEU A 362 15.63 -11.25 -11.08
CA LEU A 362 15.16 -10.22 -10.17
C LEU A 362 13.63 -10.18 -10.17
N VAL A 363 13.03 -10.30 -9.00
CA VAL A 363 11.57 -10.26 -8.80
C VAL A 363 11.23 -9.17 -7.79
N ALA A 364 10.31 -8.29 -8.16
CA ALA A 364 9.66 -7.37 -7.22
C ALA A 364 8.38 -8.03 -6.69
N THR A 365 8.30 -8.24 -5.37
CA THR A 365 7.14 -8.86 -4.70
C THR A 365 6.23 -7.84 -4.03
N TRP A 366 6.63 -6.57 -4.01
CA TRP A 366 5.99 -5.51 -3.23
C TRP A 366 5.96 -5.88 -1.74
N LEU A 367 4.80 -5.73 -1.09
CA LEU A 367 4.50 -6.23 0.26
C LEU A 367 3.46 -7.37 0.13
N PRO A 368 3.89 -8.63 -0.08
CA PRO A 368 2.98 -9.73 -0.42
C PRO A 368 2.10 -10.23 0.74
N GLY A 369 2.25 -9.73 1.96
CA GLY A 369 1.41 -10.13 3.09
C GLY A 369 1.72 -11.54 3.60
N SER A 370 0.77 -12.24 4.19
CA SER A 370 1.01 -13.49 4.94
C SER A 370 1.30 -14.74 4.07
N GLU A 371 1.10 -14.67 2.76
CA GLU A 371 0.99 -15.86 1.89
C GLU A 371 2.23 -16.09 1.01
N GLY A 372 3.40 -16.25 1.64
CA GLY A 372 4.69 -16.44 0.95
C GLY A 372 4.76 -17.68 0.03
N MET A 373 3.90 -18.69 0.24
CA MET A 373 3.82 -19.89 -0.61
C MET A 373 3.67 -19.54 -2.09
N ARG A 374 2.87 -18.51 -2.40
CA ARG A 374 2.61 -18.17 -3.79
C ARG A 374 3.77 -17.45 -4.48
N VAL A 375 4.72 -16.91 -3.70
CA VAL A 375 6.00 -16.46 -4.25
C VAL A 375 6.75 -17.68 -4.79
N ALA A 376 6.93 -18.71 -3.97
CA ALA A 376 7.65 -19.93 -4.34
C ALA A 376 7.02 -20.65 -5.55
N ASP A 377 5.69 -20.79 -5.61
CA ASP A 377 5.00 -21.40 -6.75
C ASP A 377 5.37 -20.76 -8.10
N CYS A 378 5.55 -19.43 -8.13
CA CYS A 378 6.02 -18.73 -9.34
C CYS A 378 7.50 -18.98 -9.62
N LEU A 379 8.35 -18.98 -8.58
CA LEU A 379 9.79 -19.22 -8.73
C LEU A 379 10.08 -20.59 -9.33
N PHE A 380 9.31 -21.60 -8.95
CA PHE A 380 9.47 -22.99 -9.40
C PHE A 380 8.58 -23.36 -10.61
N GLY A 381 7.83 -22.41 -11.16
CA GLY A 381 7.06 -22.60 -12.39
C GLY A 381 5.79 -23.42 -12.23
N ASP A 382 5.24 -23.54 -11.02
CA ASP A 382 3.89 -24.05 -10.80
C ASP A 382 2.84 -23.02 -11.26
N HIS A 383 3.23 -21.74 -11.28
CA HIS A 383 2.44 -20.63 -11.80
C HIS A 383 3.26 -19.65 -12.62
N ASP A 384 2.58 -19.01 -13.59
CA ASP A 384 3.20 -18.01 -14.46
C ASP A 384 3.35 -16.65 -13.76
N PHE A 385 4.40 -15.93 -14.14
CA PHE A 385 4.52 -14.50 -13.86
C PHE A 385 3.62 -13.70 -14.82
N VAL A 386 2.67 -12.96 -14.25
CA VAL A 386 1.69 -12.16 -15.01
C VAL A 386 1.67 -10.68 -14.60
N GLY A 387 2.34 -10.32 -13.51
CA GLY A 387 2.36 -8.96 -13.00
C GLY A 387 3.16 -8.02 -13.89
N THR A 388 2.72 -6.76 -13.94
CA THR A 388 3.42 -5.66 -14.61
C THR A 388 3.53 -4.48 -13.66
N LEU A 389 4.59 -3.69 -13.79
CA LEU A 389 4.85 -2.53 -12.96
C LEU A 389 3.68 -1.52 -13.00
N PRO A 390 3.01 -1.25 -11.86
CA PRO A 390 1.99 -0.21 -11.77
C PRO A 390 2.59 1.19 -11.55
N VAL A 391 3.91 1.28 -11.41
CA VAL A 391 4.68 2.50 -11.20
C VAL A 391 5.97 2.46 -12.01
N THR A 392 6.54 3.61 -12.31
CA THR A 392 7.83 3.68 -13.01
C THR A 392 8.97 3.29 -12.05
N TRP A 393 9.90 2.44 -12.49
CA TRP A 393 11.12 2.14 -11.72
C TRP A 393 12.26 3.05 -12.17
N PHE A 394 12.73 3.93 -11.28
CA PHE A 394 13.82 4.87 -11.56
C PHE A 394 15.20 4.19 -11.60
N ARG A 395 16.19 4.84 -12.22
CA ARG A 395 17.60 4.37 -12.28
C ARG A 395 18.40 4.76 -11.03
N TYR A 396 18.18 5.96 -10.51
CA TYR A 396 18.89 6.54 -9.36
C TYR A 396 17.91 7.40 -8.54
N ASP A 397 18.23 7.61 -7.26
CA ASP A 397 17.36 8.20 -6.25
C ASP A 397 17.08 9.70 -6.45
N GLU A 398 17.86 10.41 -7.26
CA GLU A 398 17.54 11.80 -7.65
C GLU A 398 16.60 11.93 -8.86
N GLN A 399 16.23 10.84 -9.55
CA GLN A 399 15.28 10.92 -10.67
C GLN A 399 13.83 11.26 -10.28
N PRO A 400 13.28 10.76 -9.15
CA PRO A 400 11.92 11.10 -8.75
C PRO A 400 11.71 12.61 -8.57
N PRO A 401 10.55 13.15 -8.99
CA PRO A 401 9.42 12.43 -9.58
C PRO A 401 9.64 12.08 -11.06
N ILE A 402 9.44 10.81 -11.43
CA ILE A 402 9.46 10.31 -12.81
C ILE A 402 8.18 9.54 -13.13
N ASN A 403 7.37 10.07 -14.05
CA ASN A 403 6.05 9.54 -14.38
C ASN A 403 5.86 9.42 -15.89
N ILE A 404 5.04 8.46 -16.32
CA ILE A 404 4.70 8.24 -17.74
C ILE A 404 4.14 9.53 -18.36
N GLY A 405 4.62 9.89 -19.54
CA GLY A 405 4.25 11.12 -20.25
C GLY A 405 5.03 12.37 -19.84
N GLY A 406 5.95 12.27 -18.88
CA GLY A 406 6.90 13.35 -18.56
C GLY A 406 7.95 13.56 -19.66
N ALA A 407 8.45 14.80 -19.80
CA ALA A 407 9.40 15.17 -20.86
C ALA A 407 10.73 14.38 -20.82
N ASN A 408 11.21 14.03 -19.62
CA ASN A 408 12.48 13.33 -19.39
C ASN A 408 12.25 11.90 -18.87
N TYR A 409 11.38 11.14 -19.53
CA TYR A 409 11.03 9.79 -19.11
C TYR A 409 12.11 8.76 -19.51
N ASP A 410 13.15 8.61 -18.68
CA ASP A 410 14.21 7.59 -18.81
C ASP A 410 14.28 6.65 -17.58
N PRO A 411 13.38 5.66 -17.48
CA PRO A 411 13.35 4.74 -16.35
C PRO A 411 14.29 3.54 -16.50
N LEU A 412 14.64 2.91 -15.38
CA LEU A 412 15.28 1.60 -15.37
C LEU A 412 14.33 0.53 -15.93
N PHE A 413 13.10 0.52 -15.42
CA PHE A 413 12.00 -0.29 -15.93
C PHE A 413 10.75 0.60 -16.10
N PRO A 414 10.19 0.70 -17.32
CA PRO A 414 9.05 1.58 -17.57
C PRO A 414 7.76 1.07 -16.91
N PHE A 415 6.79 1.98 -16.75
CA PHE A 415 5.43 1.62 -16.36
C PHE A 415 4.89 0.52 -17.29
N GLY A 416 4.22 -0.48 -16.73
CA GLY A 416 3.71 -1.64 -17.46
C GLY A 416 4.76 -2.71 -17.81
N TYR A 417 6.03 -2.53 -17.42
CA TYR A 417 7.06 -3.55 -17.63
C TYR A 417 6.83 -4.79 -16.75
N GLY A 418 7.09 -5.97 -17.30
CA GLY A 418 7.06 -7.24 -16.58
C GLY A 418 7.37 -8.37 -17.55
N LEU A 419 8.40 -9.17 -17.24
CA LEU A 419 8.72 -10.34 -18.04
C LEU A 419 7.70 -11.44 -17.77
N LYS A 420 7.40 -12.21 -18.82
CA LYS A 420 6.60 -13.43 -18.69
C LYS A 420 7.55 -14.61 -18.47
N CYS A 421 7.13 -15.55 -17.64
CA CYS A 421 7.81 -16.83 -17.46
C CYS A 421 6.73 -17.88 -17.28
N SER A 422 6.73 -18.88 -18.16
CA SER A 422 5.82 -20.02 -18.14
C SER A 422 6.66 -21.29 -18.24
N LYS A 423 6.25 -22.36 -17.56
CA LYS A 423 6.88 -23.67 -17.70
C LYS A 423 6.73 -24.12 -19.16
N ALA A 424 7.83 -24.49 -19.83
CA ALA A 424 7.73 -25.14 -21.13
C ALA A 424 6.99 -26.46 -20.91
N ILE A 425 5.86 -26.64 -21.60
CA ILE A 425 5.20 -27.94 -21.65
C ILE A 425 6.14 -28.83 -22.46
N GLU A 426 6.83 -29.76 -21.80
CA GLU A 426 7.44 -30.89 -22.50
C GLU A 426 6.28 -31.67 -23.15
N ILE A 427 6.21 -31.63 -24.49
CA ILE A 427 5.27 -32.43 -25.30
C ILE A 427 5.88 -33.81 -25.52
#